data_AF-A0A834IPW4-F1
#
_entry.id   AF-A0A834IPW4-F1
#
_cell.length_a   1.000
_cell.length_b   1.000
_cell.length_c   1.000
_cell.angle_alpha   90.00
_cell.angle_beta   90.00
_cell.angle_gamma   90.00
#
_symmetry.space_group_name_H-M   'P 1'
#
loop_
_entity.id
_entity.type
_entity.pdbx_description
1 polymer ?
#
loop_
_entity_poly.entity_id
_entity_poly.type
_entity_poly.pdbx_seq_one_letter_code
_entity_poly.pdbx_strand_id
1 'polypeptide(L)'
;MSKTLAGCKLPWTLWKRTGAYRNVSFSQGMYIFSGQQTKQPTTVDFIDDYLTGATTSAAVLKVVSDHYKKMNSEQVVRALKTIFAIQKNNQISTPITKILNHPGLEKLCMQLKVHSGVLDISDIIDALKTISYLKVPSNSTITQVLLQLLRHNINSLNIQQILFLEFLISDFEKTPLVEALIIAFPLVFEIYLPKKMDRRNASHMAECLWYAIRHKLSSDTLNVIIYALKKYEEARRYRGSV
;
A
#
# COMPACT_ATOMS: atom_id res chain seq x y z
N MET A 1 6.82 -39.80 9.92
CA MET A 1 7.91 -38.80 9.88
C MET A 1 7.43 -37.57 9.12
N SER A 2 7.20 -36.48 9.85
CA SER A 2 6.61 -35.23 9.38
C SER A 2 7.53 -34.51 8.39
N LYS A 3 7.03 -34.24 7.17
CA LYS A 3 7.69 -33.33 6.23
C LYS A 3 7.21 -31.91 6.53
N THR A 4 8.11 -31.10 7.06
CA THR A 4 7.92 -29.67 7.31
C THR A 4 7.75 -28.95 5.96
N LEU A 5 6.57 -28.37 5.72
CA LEU A 5 6.33 -27.42 4.63
C LEU A 5 7.01 -26.08 4.97
N ALA A 6 8.33 -26.05 4.91
CA ALA A 6 9.11 -24.83 4.94
C ALA A 6 9.50 -24.46 3.50
N GLY A 7 9.07 -23.28 3.03
CA GLY A 7 9.77 -22.62 1.92
C GLY A 7 8.98 -22.20 0.68
N CYS A 8 7.65 -22.16 0.67
CA CYS A 8 6.94 -21.48 -0.42
C CYS A 8 6.84 -19.97 -0.17
N LYS A 9 7.94 -19.23 -0.36
CA LYS A 9 7.86 -17.80 -0.68
C LYS A 9 7.46 -17.69 -2.14
N LEU A 10 6.19 -17.40 -2.42
CA LEU A 10 5.76 -17.15 -3.79
C LEU A 10 6.42 -15.84 -4.27
N PRO A 11 7.08 -15.83 -5.44
CA PRO A 11 7.59 -14.60 -6.02
C PRO A 11 6.43 -13.66 -6.37
N TRP A 12 6.72 -12.36 -6.46
CA TRP A 12 5.81 -11.30 -6.95
C TRP A 12 5.05 -11.66 -8.25
N THR A 13 5.53 -12.66 -9.00
CA THR A 13 4.93 -13.17 -10.25
C THR A 13 3.63 -13.96 -10.04
N LEU A 14 3.44 -14.66 -8.91
CA LEU A 14 2.17 -15.37 -8.64
C LEU A 14 1.09 -14.42 -8.12
N TRP A 15 1.46 -13.35 -7.43
CA TRP A 15 0.58 -12.24 -7.07
C TRP A 15 0.21 -11.35 -8.27
N LYS A 16 0.96 -11.42 -9.38
CA LYS A 16 0.55 -10.89 -10.69
C LYS A 16 -0.45 -11.80 -11.42
N ARG A 17 -0.48 -13.11 -11.14
CA ARG A 17 -1.28 -14.11 -11.88
C ARG A 17 -2.73 -14.22 -11.37
N THR A 18 -2.99 -13.88 -10.11
CA THR A 18 -4.34 -13.85 -9.52
C THR A 18 -5.10 -12.54 -9.81
N GLY A 19 -4.51 -11.57 -10.50
CA GLY A 19 -5.20 -10.36 -10.96
C GLY A 19 -5.66 -9.37 -9.88
N ALA A 20 -5.54 -9.72 -8.59
CA ALA A 20 -6.21 -9.02 -7.49
C ALA A 20 -5.71 -7.59 -7.20
N TYR A 21 -4.50 -7.21 -7.65
CA TYR A 21 -3.92 -5.89 -7.36
C TYR A 21 -3.65 -5.01 -8.60
N ARG A 22 -4.12 -5.39 -9.80
CA ARG A 22 -3.96 -4.49 -10.96
C ARG A 22 -4.77 -3.20 -10.82
N ASN A 23 -5.83 -3.18 -10.00
CA ASN A 23 -6.74 -2.05 -9.85
C ASN A 23 -7.00 -1.60 -8.41
N VAL A 24 -6.17 -1.96 -7.42
CA VAL A 24 -6.36 -1.44 -6.06
C VAL A 24 -5.75 -0.04 -5.98
N SER A 25 -6.49 0.92 -6.53
CA SER A 25 -6.42 2.31 -6.12
C SER A 25 -7.13 2.40 -4.77
N PHE A 26 -6.42 2.72 -3.71
CA PHE A 26 -7.03 2.95 -2.39
C PHE A 26 -7.71 4.32 -2.28
N SER A 27 -7.74 5.10 -3.38
CA SER A 27 -8.55 6.30 -3.53
C SER A 27 -9.64 6.06 -4.59
N GLN A 28 -10.86 5.79 -4.14
CA GLN A 28 -12.07 5.95 -4.96
C GLN A 28 -13.00 6.95 -4.27
N GLY A 29 -12.52 8.19 -4.15
CA GLY A 29 -13.36 9.35 -3.89
C GLY A 29 -13.76 9.95 -5.24
N MET A 30 -15.07 9.94 -5.55
CA MET A 30 -15.62 10.72 -6.65
C MET A 30 -15.39 12.21 -6.37
N TYR A 31 -14.61 12.88 -7.21
CA TYR A 31 -14.62 14.34 -7.28
C TYR A 31 -15.81 14.73 -8.18
N ILE A 32 -16.86 15.27 -7.56
CA ILE A 32 -17.94 15.96 -8.29
C ILE A 32 -17.34 17.26 -8.80
N PHE A 33 -17.19 17.36 -10.12
CA PHE A 33 -16.79 18.58 -10.81
C PHE A 33 -17.91 19.61 -10.64
N SER A 34 -17.64 20.71 -9.94
CA SER A 34 -18.54 21.86 -9.90
C SER A 34 -17.76 23.15 -10.13
N GLY A 35 -18.25 23.92 -11.10
CA GLY A 35 -18.01 25.36 -11.23
C GLY A 35 -16.65 25.81 -11.77
N GLN A 36 -16.63 26.20 -13.04
CA GLN A 36 -15.60 27.10 -13.57
C GLN A 36 -15.58 28.40 -12.76
N GLN A 37 -14.47 28.70 -12.08
CA GLN A 37 -14.07 30.06 -11.77
C GLN A 37 -12.57 30.20 -12.08
N THR A 38 -12.27 31.11 -12.98
CA THR A 38 -10.93 31.53 -13.39
C THR A 38 -10.20 32.20 -12.21
N LYS A 39 -9.43 31.42 -11.46
CA LYS A 39 -8.42 31.94 -10.52
C LYS A 39 -7.07 32.02 -11.24
N GLN A 40 -6.37 33.14 -11.03
CA GLN A 40 -4.98 33.31 -11.46
C GLN A 40 -4.12 32.15 -10.92
N PRO A 41 -3.15 31.63 -11.70
CA PRO A 41 -2.41 30.44 -11.32
C PRO A 41 -1.58 30.72 -10.07
N THR A 42 -1.97 30.10 -8.97
CA THR A 42 -1.13 30.11 -7.76
C THR A 42 0.05 29.18 -7.98
N THR A 43 1.16 29.39 -7.27
CA THR A 43 2.33 28.49 -7.36
C THR A 43 2.00 27.05 -6.98
N VAL A 44 0.86 26.82 -6.32
CA VAL A 44 0.32 25.51 -5.93
C VAL A 44 -0.21 24.76 -7.16
N ASP A 45 -0.94 25.45 -8.04
CA ASP A 45 -1.53 24.86 -9.25
C ASP A 45 -0.45 24.41 -10.24
N PHE A 46 0.64 25.18 -10.36
CA PHE A 46 1.78 24.85 -11.23
C PHE A 46 2.46 23.53 -10.85
N ILE A 47 2.61 23.23 -9.55
CA ILE A 47 3.23 21.99 -9.09
C ILE A 47 2.34 20.79 -9.48
N ASP A 48 1.03 20.95 -9.36
CA ASP A 48 0.08 19.88 -9.66
C ASP A 48 0.01 19.56 -11.16
N ASP A 49 0.00 20.58 -12.01
CA ASP A 49 0.08 20.41 -13.46
C ASP A 49 1.39 19.71 -13.87
N TYR A 50 2.49 20.04 -13.21
CA TYR A 50 3.77 19.39 -13.50
C TYR A 50 3.82 17.94 -13.01
N LEU A 51 3.31 17.65 -11.81
CA LEU A 51 3.29 16.29 -11.26
C LEU A 51 2.41 15.35 -12.06
N THR A 52 1.35 15.85 -12.71
CA THR A 52 0.49 15.06 -13.60
C THR A 52 1.11 14.85 -14.98
N GLY A 53 1.83 15.83 -15.51
CA GLY A 53 2.51 15.76 -16.81
C GLY A 53 3.88 15.07 -16.82
N ALA A 54 4.46 14.75 -15.66
CA ALA A 54 5.81 14.24 -15.57
C ALA A 54 5.96 12.81 -16.14
N THR A 55 6.92 12.64 -17.06
CA THR A 55 7.21 11.34 -17.70
C THR A 55 8.37 10.58 -17.05
N THR A 56 9.23 11.27 -16.28
CA THR A 56 10.41 10.69 -15.64
C THR A 56 10.49 11.03 -14.15
N SER A 57 11.00 10.10 -13.34
CA SER A 57 11.15 10.32 -11.90
C SER A 57 12.17 11.42 -11.60
N ALA A 58 13.21 11.56 -12.42
CA ALA A 58 14.19 12.64 -12.30
C ALA A 58 13.54 14.03 -12.48
N ALA A 59 12.61 14.18 -13.43
CA ALA A 59 11.87 15.43 -13.63
C ALA A 59 11.02 15.79 -12.41
N VAL A 60 10.30 14.81 -11.83
CA VAL A 60 9.55 15.00 -10.58
C VAL A 60 10.49 15.45 -9.45
N LEU A 61 11.61 14.76 -9.26
CA LEU A 61 12.55 15.07 -8.19
C LEU A 61 13.25 16.42 -8.38
N LYS A 62 13.43 16.89 -9.61
CA LYS A 62 13.93 18.24 -9.90
C LYS A 62 12.95 19.29 -9.42
N VAL A 63 11.67 19.18 -9.79
CA VAL A 63 10.63 20.12 -9.34
C VAL A 63 10.47 20.11 -7.83
N VAL A 64 10.51 18.92 -7.20
CA VAL A 64 10.54 18.85 -5.74
C VAL A 64 11.77 19.56 -5.19
N SER A 65 12.96 19.36 -5.75
CA SER A 65 14.17 20.03 -5.27
C SER A 65 14.05 21.56 -5.30
N ASP A 66 13.38 22.11 -6.30
CA ASP A 66 13.23 23.54 -6.54
C ASP A 66 12.10 24.16 -5.69
N HIS A 67 11.04 23.38 -5.39
CA HIS A 67 9.81 23.89 -4.78
C HIS A 67 9.41 23.25 -3.44
N TYR A 68 10.20 22.34 -2.86
CA TYR A 68 9.81 21.54 -1.68
C TYR A 68 9.29 22.37 -0.49
N LYS A 69 9.82 23.58 -0.25
CA LYS A 69 9.42 24.43 0.88
C LYS A 69 7.97 24.94 0.79
N LYS A 70 7.39 24.93 -0.41
CA LYS A 70 6.03 25.43 -0.69
C LYS A 70 5.03 24.30 -0.91
N MET A 71 5.48 23.04 -0.89
CA MET A 71 4.60 21.90 -1.11
C MET A 71 3.73 21.66 0.11
N ASN A 72 2.44 21.40 -0.11
CA ASN A 72 1.54 20.92 0.94
C ASN A 72 1.61 19.38 1.07
N SER A 73 0.92 18.83 2.08
CA SER A 73 0.90 17.38 2.33
C SER A 73 0.40 16.57 1.13
N GLU A 74 -0.67 17.02 0.47
CA GLU A 74 -1.24 16.35 -0.70
C GLU A 74 -0.26 16.28 -1.86
N GLN A 75 0.47 17.36 -2.12
CA GLN A 75 1.48 17.45 -3.18
C GLN A 75 2.68 16.55 -2.90
N VAL A 76 3.10 16.45 -1.64
CA VAL A 76 4.18 15.55 -1.23
C VAL A 76 3.78 14.10 -1.50
N VAL A 77 2.58 13.70 -1.09
CA VAL A 77 2.08 12.34 -1.33
C VAL A 77 1.86 12.09 -2.82
N ARG A 78 1.33 13.07 -3.57
CA ARG A 78 1.15 13.00 -5.02
C ARG A 78 2.49 12.81 -5.73
N ALA A 79 3.53 13.54 -5.35
CA ALA A 79 4.87 13.37 -5.91
C ALA A 79 5.41 11.96 -5.68
N LEU A 80 5.22 11.38 -4.48
CA LEU A 80 5.57 9.99 -4.21
C LEU A 80 4.80 9.00 -5.09
N LYS A 81 3.47 9.18 -5.19
CA LYS A 81 2.59 8.36 -6.04
C LYS A 81 3.01 8.42 -7.52
N THR A 82 3.31 9.62 -8.02
CA THR A 82 3.82 9.83 -9.39
C THR A 82 5.17 9.13 -9.60
N ILE A 83 6.12 9.26 -8.68
CA ILE A 83 7.42 8.57 -8.76
C ILE A 83 7.21 7.06 -8.83
N PHE A 84 6.38 6.52 -7.95
CA PHE A 84 6.05 5.09 -7.94
C PHE A 84 5.40 4.63 -9.26
N ALA A 85 4.42 5.39 -9.76
CA ALA A 85 3.72 5.06 -11.01
C ALA A 85 4.67 5.05 -12.21
N ILE A 86 5.51 6.09 -12.35
CA ILE A 86 6.52 6.19 -13.41
C ILE A 86 7.49 5.01 -13.33
N GLN A 87 8.01 4.71 -12.14
CA GLN A 87 8.98 3.62 -11.96
C GLN A 87 8.38 2.24 -12.24
N LYS A 88 7.13 2.01 -11.86
CA LYS A 88 6.45 0.73 -12.05
C LYS A 88 6.08 0.48 -13.52
N ASN A 89 5.71 1.52 -14.27
CA ASN A 89 5.11 1.39 -15.59
C ASN A 89 6.11 1.57 -16.75
N ASN A 90 7.20 2.32 -16.56
CA ASN A 90 8.14 2.62 -17.64
C ASN A 90 9.30 1.63 -17.70
N GLN A 91 9.56 1.10 -18.90
CA GLN A 91 10.74 0.27 -19.19
C GLN A 91 12.04 1.11 -19.22
N ILE A 92 11.94 2.41 -19.54
CA ILE A 92 13.04 3.38 -19.51
C ILE A 92 12.98 4.16 -18.19
N SER A 93 12.96 3.44 -17.07
CA SER A 93 12.96 4.06 -15.75
C SER A 93 14.38 4.55 -15.41
N THR A 94 14.47 5.70 -14.74
CA THR A 94 15.71 6.10 -14.08
C THR A 94 16.09 5.02 -13.06
N PRO A 95 17.31 4.45 -13.11
CA PRO A 95 17.73 3.42 -12.17
C PRO A 95 17.46 3.83 -10.72
N ILE A 96 16.97 2.91 -9.90
CA ILE A 96 16.64 3.15 -8.48
C ILE A 96 17.84 3.77 -7.74
N THR A 97 19.07 3.33 -8.05
CA THR A 97 20.30 3.89 -7.46
C THR A 97 20.48 5.38 -7.75
N LYS A 98 20.13 5.85 -8.96
CA LYS A 98 20.17 7.28 -9.31
C LYS A 98 19.09 8.07 -8.59
N ILE A 99 17.93 7.47 -8.31
CA ILE A 99 16.85 8.11 -7.55
C ILE A 99 17.24 8.24 -6.08
N LEU A 100 17.79 7.19 -5.48
CA LEU A 100 18.25 7.19 -4.08
C LEU A 100 19.30 8.26 -3.81
N ASN A 101 20.20 8.48 -4.78
CA ASN A 101 21.27 9.49 -4.65
C ASN A 101 20.82 10.91 -5.05
N HIS A 102 19.56 11.10 -5.47
CA HIS A 102 19.10 12.40 -5.92
C HIS A 102 18.68 13.28 -4.71
N PRO A 103 19.19 14.52 -4.57
CA PRO A 103 18.89 15.38 -3.42
C PRO A 103 17.40 15.76 -3.31
N GLY A 104 16.69 15.76 -4.44
CA GLY A 104 15.24 15.91 -4.47
C GLY A 104 14.48 14.82 -3.69
N LEU A 105 15.01 13.59 -3.62
CA LEU A 105 14.37 12.51 -2.86
C LEU A 105 14.52 12.75 -1.36
N GLU A 106 15.72 13.15 -0.92
CA GLU A 106 15.96 13.52 0.48
C GLU A 106 15.02 14.66 0.92
N LYS A 107 14.91 15.71 0.11
CA LYS A 107 13.98 16.82 0.35
C LYS A 107 12.51 16.36 0.39
N LEU A 108 12.12 15.44 -0.50
CA LEU A 108 10.77 14.87 -0.50
C LEU A 108 10.48 14.10 0.79
N CYS A 109 11.41 13.22 1.21
CA CYS A 109 11.32 12.46 2.45
C CYS A 109 11.30 13.38 3.67
N MET A 110 12.06 14.48 3.65
CA MET A 110 12.02 15.49 4.71
C MET A 110 10.66 16.17 4.80
N GLN A 111 10.06 16.57 3.68
CA GLN A 111 8.72 17.16 3.68
C GLN A 111 7.65 16.15 4.10
N LEU A 112 7.77 14.89 3.67
CA LEU A 112 6.89 13.82 4.13
C LEU A 112 6.96 13.65 5.65
N LYS A 113 8.16 13.76 6.25
CA LYS A 113 8.33 13.77 7.70
C LYS A 113 7.65 14.98 8.36
N VAL A 114 7.79 16.18 7.79
CA VAL A 114 7.16 17.40 8.32
C VAL A 114 5.64 17.27 8.32
N HIS A 115 5.07 16.73 7.24
CA HIS A 115 3.63 16.54 7.09
C HIS A 115 3.11 15.22 7.65
N SER A 116 3.93 14.45 8.37
CA SER A 116 3.59 13.08 8.77
C SER A 116 2.37 13.03 9.72
N GLY A 117 2.15 14.08 10.51
CA GLY A 117 1.04 14.17 11.46
C GLY A 117 -0.34 14.37 10.84
N VAL A 118 -0.42 14.75 9.55
CA VAL A 118 -1.69 14.96 8.83
C VAL A 118 -1.96 13.89 7.78
N LEU A 119 -1.10 12.87 7.67
CA LEU A 119 -1.28 11.80 6.70
C LEU A 119 -2.39 10.86 7.16
N ASP A 120 -3.29 10.52 6.23
CA ASP A 120 -4.25 9.45 6.44
C ASP A 120 -3.59 8.07 6.26
N ILE A 121 -4.34 7.02 6.59
CA ILE A 121 -3.84 5.65 6.49
C ILE A 121 -3.52 5.23 5.05
N SER A 122 -4.26 5.74 4.07
CA SER A 122 -4.05 5.43 2.66
C SER A 122 -2.74 6.04 2.17
N ASP A 123 -2.47 7.28 2.55
CA ASP A 123 -1.24 8.01 2.24
C ASP A 123 -0.03 7.40 2.94
N ILE A 124 -0.16 6.93 4.18
CA ILE A 124 0.89 6.17 4.87
C ILE A 124 1.23 4.89 4.09
N ILE A 125 0.21 4.14 3.64
CA ILE A 125 0.40 2.91 2.87
C ILE A 125 1.07 3.19 1.53
N ASP A 126 0.61 4.21 0.80
CA ASP A 126 1.18 4.60 -0.49
C ASP A 126 2.61 5.12 -0.36
N ALA A 127 2.92 5.86 0.71
CA ALA A 127 4.27 6.27 1.05
C ALA A 127 5.18 5.07 1.33
N LEU A 128 4.76 4.14 2.20
CA LEU A 128 5.50 2.92 2.52
C LEU A 128 5.78 2.08 1.27
N LYS A 129 4.76 1.91 0.43
CA LYS A 129 4.86 1.21 -0.85
C LYS A 129 5.89 1.86 -1.77
N THR A 130 5.89 3.19 -1.86
CA THR A 130 6.85 3.94 -2.69
C THR A 130 8.27 3.78 -2.16
N ILE A 131 8.48 3.99 -0.86
CA ILE A 131 9.79 3.91 -0.21
C ILE A 131 10.37 2.49 -0.27
N SER A 132 9.53 1.47 -0.06
CA SER A 132 9.89 0.06 -0.24
C SER A 132 10.30 -0.25 -1.68
N TYR A 133 9.53 0.23 -2.66
CA TYR A 133 9.83 0.03 -4.07
C TYR A 133 11.17 0.66 -4.46
N LEU A 134 11.44 1.87 -3.97
CA LEU A 134 12.71 2.57 -4.16
C LEU A 134 13.87 1.96 -3.35
N LYS A 135 13.65 0.88 -2.60
CA LYS A 135 14.67 0.20 -1.78
C LYS A 135 15.34 1.13 -0.77
N VAL A 136 14.59 2.08 -0.21
CA VAL A 136 15.07 2.88 0.91
C VAL A 136 15.23 1.97 2.13
N PRO A 137 16.37 2.03 2.85
CA PRO A 137 16.63 1.19 4.02
C PRO A 137 15.54 1.30 5.10
N SER A 138 15.23 0.19 5.78
CA SER A 138 14.20 0.17 6.81
C SER A 138 14.62 0.92 8.08
N ASN A 139 15.93 1.02 8.34
CA ASN A 139 16.51 1.80 9.44
C ASN A 139 16.53 3.32 9.17
N SER A 140 16.18 3.78 7.96
CA SER A 140 16.14 5.21 7.66
C SER A 140 15.05 5.91 8.48
N THR A 141 15.27 7.19 8.82
CA THR A 141 14.34 7.97 9.63
C THR A 141 12.94 8.02 9.03
N ILE A 142 12.83 8.20 7.70
CA ILE A 142 11.52 8.28 7.05
C ILE A 142 10.77 6.96 7.08
N THR A 143 11.46 5.84 6.86
CA THR A 143 10.83 4.52 6.97
C THR A 143 10.37 4.24 8.39
N GLN A 144 11.19 4.58 9.40
CA GLN A 144 10.81 4.43 10.80
C GLN A 144 9.59 5.30 11.17
N VAL A 145 9.53 6.55 10.70
CA VAL A 145 8.36 7.42 10.91
C VAL A 145 7.10 6.80 10.33
N LEU A 146 7.14 6.33 9.09
CA LEU A 146 5.97 5.70 8.46
C LEU A 146 5.55 4.39 9.15
N LEU A 147 6.51 3.57 9.59
CA LEU A 147 6.22 2.35 10.34
C LEU A 147 5.59 2.65 11.71
N GLN A 148 6.01 3.73 12.39
CA GLN A 148 5.39 4.16 13.65
C GLN A 148 3.98 4.70 13.44
N LEU A 149 3.75 5.49 12.39
CA LEU A 149 2.40 5.94 12.02
C LEU A 149 1.49 4.75 11.70
N LEU A 150 2.02 3.76 10.98
CA LEU A 150 1.28 2.53 10.69
C LEU A 150 0.94 1.77 11.98
N ARG A 151 1.89 1.63 12.90
CA ARG A 151 1.65 1.01 14.21
C ARG A 151 0.53 1.72 14.96
N HIS A 152 0.51 3.06 14.96
CA HIS A 152 -0.54 3.83 15.63
C HIS A 152 -1.92 3.62 14.98
N ASN A 153 -1.95 3.47 13.66
CA ASN A 153 -3.17 3.28 12.88
C ASN A 153 -3.55 1.82 12.62
N ILE A 154 -2.91 0.85 13.31
CA ILE A 154 -3.08 -0.58 13.01
C ILE A 154 -4.54 -1.04 13.15
N ASN A 155 -5.27 -0.45 14.11
CA ASN A 155 -6.68 -0.75 14.35
C ASN A 155 -7.62 -0.13 13.29
N SER A 156 -7.14 0.85 12.52
CA SER A 156 -7.92 1.48 11.45
C SER A 156 -7.84 0.69 10.14
N LEU A 157 -6.97 -0.34 10.07
CA LEU A 157 -6.78 -1.12 8.85
C LEU A 157 -7.98 -1.99 8.51
N ASN A 158 -8.23 -2.14 7.21
CA ASN A 158 -9.11 -3.16 6.67
C ASN A 158 -8.32 -4.44 6.33
N ILE A 159 -9.03 -5.54 6.05
CA ILE A 159 -8.39 -6.85 5.81
C ILE A 159 -7.43 -6.79 4.62
N GLN A 160 -7.80 -6.19 3.51
CA GLN A 160 -6.93 -6.11 2.32
C GLN A 160 -5.66 -5.32 2.60
N GLN A 161 -5.75 -4.22 3.36
CA GLN A 161 -4.60 -3.43 3.79
C GLN A 161 -3.67 -4.25 4.70
N ILE A 162 -4.22 -5.04 5.63
CA ILE A 162 -3.42 -5.94 6.48
C ILE A 162 -2.65 -6.95 5.64
N LEU A 163 -3.34 -7.63 4.70
CA LEU A 163 -2.71 -8.61 3.80
C LEU A 163 -1.59 -7.98 2.97
N PHE A 164 -1.84 -6.79 2.42
CA PHE A 164 -0.86 -6.06 1.62
C PHE A 164 0.35 -5.59 2.45
N LEU A 165 0.11 -5.07 3.66
CA LEU A 165 1.16 -4.56 4.52
C LEU A 165 2.03 -5.65 5.13
N GLU A 166 1.47 -6.80 5.51
CA GLU A 166 2.26 -7.96 5.93
C GLU A 166 3.23 -8.37 4.82
N PHE A 167 2.72 -8.51 3.60
CA PHE A 167 3.53 -8.82 2.44
C PHE A 167 4.63 -7.76 2.22
N LEU A 168 4.26 -6.48 2.20
CA LEU A 168 5.19 -5.38 1.95
C LEU A 168 6.33 -5.32 2.98
N ILE A 169 5.98 -5.45 4.26
CA ILE A 169 6.91 -5.31 5.38
C ILE A 169 7.72 -6.59 5.59
N SER A 170 7.26 -7.74 5.09
CA SER A 170 8.00 -9.00 5.16
C SER A 170 9.37 -8.94 4.45
N ASP A 171 9.50 -8.05 3.45
CA ASP A 171 10.72 -7.78 2.68
C ASP A 171 11.66 -6.77 3.34
N PHE A 172 11.25 -6.13 4.45
CA PHE A 172 12.08 -5.16 5.15
C PHE A 172 13.12 -5.89 6.01
N GLU A 173 14.28 -5.26 6.19
CA GLU A 173 15.25 -5.70 7.19
C GLU A 173 14.60 -5.73 8.58
N LYS A 174 14.89 -6.80 9.33
CA LYS A 174 14.28 -7.08 10.62
C LYS A 174 14.76 -6.05 11.64
N THR A 175 13.82 -5.21 12.05
CA THR A 175 13.96 -4.28 13.17
C THR A 175 12.90 -4.63 14.20
N PRO A 176 13.07 -4.27 15.49
CA PRO A 176 12.07 -4.57 16.52
C PRO A 176 10.66 -4.09 16.15
N LEU A 177 10.55 -2.94 15.48
CA LEU A 177 9.27 -2.41 15.01
C LEU A 177 8.66 -3.23 13.86
N VAL A 178 9.49 -3.63 12.89
CA VAL A 178 9.07 -4.51 11.78
C VAL A 178 8.58 -5.85 12.32
N GLU A 179 9.31 -6.45 13.25
CA GLU A 179 8.94 -7.72 13.87
C GLU A 179 7.65 -7.61 14.68
N ALA A 180 7.50 -6.55 15.48
CA ALA A 180 6.28 -6.29 16.22
C ALA A 180 5.06 -6.13 15.29
N LEU A 181 5.21 -5.42 14.16
CA LEU A 181 4.14 -5.28 13.17
C LEU A 181 3.78 -6.62 12.51
N ILE A 182 4.79 -7.42 12.13
CA ILE A 182 4.57 -8.76 11.56
C ILE A 182 3.81 -9.68 12.52
N ILE A 183 4.06 -9.58 13.83
CA ILE A 183 3.31 -10.32 14.85
C ILE A 183 1.89 -9.75 15.02
N ALA A 184 1.73 -8.42 14.97
CA ALA A 184 0.45 -7.77 15.19
C ALA A 184 -0.55 -7.98 14.04
N PHE A 185 -0.10 -8.02 12.78
CA PHE A 185 -1.00 -8.15 11.63
C PHE A 185 -1.91 -9.39 11.67
N PRO A 186 -1.41 -10.62 11.93
CA PRO A 186 -2.26 -11.79 12.08
C PRO A 186 -3.28 -11.67 13.21
N LEU A 187 -2.91 -11.06 14.34
CA LEU A 187 -3.82 -10.87 15.48
C LEU A 187 -4.97 -9.92 15.14
N VAL A 188 -4.65 -8.77 14.53
CA VAL A 188 -5.67 -7.79 14.09
C VAL A 188 -6.55 -8.39 13.00
N PHE A 189 -5.98 -9.21 12.11
CA PHE A 189 -6.73 -9.96 11.11
C PHE A 189 -7.78 -10.87 11.76
N GLU A 190 -7.42 -11.69 12.77
CA GLU A 190 -8.38 -12.57 13.46
C GLU A 190 -9.53 -11.79 14.10
N ILE A 191 -9.22 -10.64 14.72
CA ILE A 191 -10.22 -9.78 15.36
C ILE A 191 -11.20 -9.19 14.32
N TYR A 192 -10.72 -8.83 13.13
CA TYR A 192 -11.53 -8.17 12.10
C TYR A 192 -12.21 -9.10 11.13
N LEU A 193 -11.69 -10.31 10.95
CA LEU A 193 -12.20 -11.27 9.98
C LEU A 193 -13.72 -11.48 10.09
N PRO A 194 -14.32 -11.73 11.28
CA PRO A 194 -15.77 -11.96 11.36
C PRO A 194 -16.62 -10.76 10.95
N LYS A 195 -16.08 -9.54 11.11
CA LYS A 195 -16.80 -8.26 10.94
C LYS A 195 -16.56 -7.61 9.59
N LYS A 196 -15.35 -7.72 9.03
CA LYS A 196 -14.89 -6.95 7.86
C LYS A 196 -14.65 -7.81 6.61
N MET A 197 -14.78 -9.15 6.68
CA MET A 197 -14.59 -10.03 5.53
C MET A 197 -15.72 -9.86 4.51
N ASP A 198 -15.36 -9.62 3.25
CA ASP A 198 -16.32 -9.60 2.14
C ASP A 198 -16.74 -11.03 1.76
N ARG A 199 -17.93 -11.42 2.22
CA ARG A 199 -18.53 -12.74 1.97
C ARG A 199 -19.12 -12.88 0.56
N ARG A 200 -19.17 -11.80 -0.23
CA ARG A 200 -19.69 -11.81 -1.61
C ARG A 200 -18.58 -12.02 -2.63
N ASN A 201 -17.32 -11.98 -2.20
CA ASN A 201 -16.16 -12.13 -3.06
C ASN A 201 -15.39 -13.40 -2.71
N ALA A 202 -15.57 -14.45 -3.52
CA ALA A 202 -14.88 -15.73 -3.33
C ALA A 202 -13.35 -15.60 -3.40
N SER A 203 -12.82 -14.73 -4.27
CA SER A 203 -11.38 -14.51 -4.37
C SER A 203 -10.83 -13.90 -3.08
N HIS A 204 -11.53 -12.92 -2.50
CA HIS A 204 -11.15 -12.32 -1.22
C HIS A 204 -11.20 -13.35 -0.07
N MET A 205 -12.24 -14.18 -0.02
CA MET A 205 -12.32 -15.25 0.98
C MET A 205 -11.21 -16.30 0.82
N ALA A 206 -10.83 -16.63 -0.41
CA ALA A 206 -9.71 -17.54 -0.67
C ALA A 206 -8.36 -16.94 -0.23
N GLU A 207 -8.14 -15.63 -0.44
CA GLU A 207 -6.97 -14.92 0.07
C GLU A 207 -6.94 -14.93 1.60
N CYS A 208 -8.08 -14.67 2.26
CA CYS A 208 -8.20 -14.75 3.70
C CYS A 208 -7.88 -16.16 4.22
N LEU A 209 -8.37 -17.20 3.54
CA LEU A 209 -8.11 -18.59 3.91
C LEU A 209 -6.62 -18.92 3.78
N TRP A 210 -6.01 -18.52 2.66
CA TRP A 210 -4.58 -18.74 2.44
C TRP A 210 -3.73 -18.05 3.51
N TYR A 211 -4.06 -16.80 3.83
CA TYR A 211 -3.40 -16.05 4.90
C TYR A 211 -3.55 -16.76 6.24
N ALA A 212 -4.77 -17.18 6.61
CA ALA A 212 -5.03 -17.87 7.87
C ALA A 212 -4.23 -19.17 8.02
N ILE A 213 -4.13 -19.96 6.94
CA ILE A 213 -3.32 -21.19 6.92
C ILE A 213 -1.83 -20.88 7.05
N ARG A 214 -1.33 -19.90 6.29
CA ARG A 214 0.10 -19.52 6.30
C ARG A 214 0.55 -19.06 7.70
N HIS A 215 -0.29 -18.33 8.40
CA HIS A 215 0.00 -17.83 9.75
C HIS A 215 -0.43 -18.78 10.87
N LYS A 216 -0.94 -19.97 10.54
CA LYS A 216 -1.41 -20.98 11.51
C LYS A 216 -2.40 -20.40 12.51
N LEU A 217 -3.36 -19.63 12.00
CA LEU A 217 -4.41 -19.02 12.82
C LEU A 217 -5.32 -20.08 13.42
N SER A 218 -6.15 -19.67 14.38
CA SER A 218 -7.03 -20.57 15.12
C SER A 218 -8.00 -21.34 14.21
N SER A 219 -8.40 -22.53 14.66
CA SER A 219 -9.43 -23.33 13.98
C SER A 219 -10.74 -22.55 13.82
N ASP A 220 -11.07 -21.68 14.78
CA ASP A 220 -12.26 -20.83 14.73
C ASP A 220 -12.18 -19.84 13.57
N THR A 221 -11.04 -19.16 13.41
CA THR A 221 -10.77 -18.27 12.28
C THR A 221 -10.93 -19.02 10.94
N LEU A 222 -10.37 -20.22 10.82
CA LEU A 222 -10.52 -21.04 9.60
C LEU A 222 -11.98 -21.44 9.35
N ASN A 223 -12.70 -21.86 10.39
CA ASN A 223 -14.10 -22.26 10.31
C ASN A 223 -15.00 -21.11 9.84
N VAL A 224 -14.74 -19.87 10.29
CA VAL A 224 -15.47 -18.68 9.83
C VAL A 224 -15.34 -18.51 8.30
N ILE A 225 -14.14 -18.68 7.75
CA ILE A 225 -13.88 -18.52 6.31
C ILE A 225 -14.50 -19.67 5.51
N ILE A 226 -14.28 -20.91 5.96
CA ILE A 226 -14.80 -22.12 5.31
C ILE A 226 -16.34 -22.08 5.28
N TYR A 227 -16.98 -21.68 6.37
CA TYR A 227 -18.43 -21.53 6.43
C TYR A 227 -18.94 -20.48 5.45
N ALA A 228 -18.26 -19.33 5.36
CA ALA A 228 -18.61 -18.29 4.41
C ALA A 228 -18.47 -18.77 2.95
N LEU A 229 -17.40 -19.50 2.62
CA LEU A 229 -17.18 -20.09 1.30
C LEU A 229 -18.26 -21.12 0.92
N LYS A 230 -18.61 -22.03 1.85
CA LYS A 230 -19.68 -23.01 1.63
C LYS A 230 -21.01 -22.32 1.31
N LYS A 231 -21.39 -21.32 2.11
CA LYS A 231 -22.60 -20.52 1.89
C LYS A 231 -22.58 -19.80 0.54
N TYR A 232 -21.44 -19.26 0.14
CA TYR A 232 -21.28 -18.59 -1.14
C TYR A 232 -21.50 -19.57 -2.31
N GLU A 233 -20.95 -20.78 -2.21
CA GLU A 233 -21.13 -21.83 -3.22
C GLU A 233 -22.59 -22.28 -3.34
N GLU A 234 -23.26 -22.54 -2.20
CA GLU A 234 -24.69 -22.88 -2.15
C GLU A 234 -25.52 -21.79 -2.85
N ALA A 235 -25.33 -20.52 -2.47
CA ALA A 235 -26.05 -19.40 -3.08
C ALA A 235 -25.78 -19.22 -4.58
N ARG A 236 -24.62 -19.65 -5.07
CA ARG A 236 -24.28 -19.64 -6.50
C ARG A 236 -24.99 -20.77 -7.24
N ARG A 237 -25.08 -21.97 -6.65
CA ARG A 237 -25.80 -23.10 -7.25
C ARG A 237 -27.29 -22.80 -7.43
N TYR A 238 -27.95 -22.21 -6.42
CA TYR A 238 -29.36 -21.80 -6.53
C TYR A 238 -29.62 -20.75 -7.62
N ARG A 239 -28.66 -19.86 -7.91
CA ARG A 239 -28.79 -18.85 -8.98
C ARG A 239 -28.54 -19.38 -10.39
N GLY A 240 -27.91 -20.55 -10.53
CA GLY A 240 -27.66 -21.19 -11.84
C GLY A 240 -28.75 -22.18 -12.26
N SER A 241 -29.82 -22.33 -11.48
CA SER A 241 -30.94 -23.25 -11.75
C SER A 241 -32.25 -22.54 -12.13
N VAL A 242 -32.16 -21.27 -12.57
CA VAL A 242 -33.26 -20.47 -13.13
C VAL A 242 -32.94 -20.11 -14.57
#